data_AF-A0AAW8GC82-F1
#
_entry.id   AF-A0AAW8GC82-F1
#
_cell.length_a   1.000
_cell.length_b   1.000
_cell.length_c   1.000
_cell.angle_alpha   90.00
_cell.angle_beta   90.00
_cell.angle_gamma   90.00
#
_symmetry.space_group_name_H-M   'P 1'
#
loop_
_entity.id
_entity.type
_entity.pdbx_description
1 polymer ?
#
loop_
_entity_poly.entity_id
_entity_poly.type
_entity_poly.pdbx_seq_one_letter_code
_entity_poly.pdbx_strand_id
1 'polypeptide(L)'
;MNRRLLASLLALCALPAAAGQPSDALQPSGRFSVYGHGAAATPPMGFNPWNAFRTEVDQARILSVVDALQQRGLQQAGYRYVNLDDGWWLRRDAQGRIEIRTSMFPIARQADGGTGFRAWTDLLHARGFKAGLYTDAGRNACSQAFDRRSPNLPVGSVAQREIGLQGLEASDLKTMFQDWGFDYLKVDACGLADFGADSEPVRQSGHRPLRALIVRGDAQRTDADAVETRYARIGRLLADLNADDDFVLSICPWGEAGVRDWGGAHGNLWRTSPDIEPTWASMLHNFDSASRRELYAGPGRWNDPDMLAIGLGEFDAQHLAQARTHFSLWAMLSAPLLLGFDLRSAPQPLIDLLSNPEVIAIDQDPAGNQAVLVSDTDGLQLLVKPLAARGERAVLLFNRGDAPATAQVTPAQMKLAEAGFSARDLWQRKDLTQTRGSLRFALAPREVVLLKVSGTPVQAGGALLSELTARVHVAADGLPLYSTRFDQPAGTPRADLTPDGATLRVAGRASPYGIGAHANSRLEVATRGDFVRFRARVGPQDDTAPVRDRVVFRVYGDGRLLHATAPLGAHQAATLDLPIDGVRTLELVAEAQDTSAGALPPVIAWADARLLER
;
A
#
# COMPACT_ATOMS: atom_id res chain seq x y z
N MET A 1 3.72 67.45 -41.60
CA MET A 1 3.54 68.39 -40.48
C MET A 1 2.39 67.87 -39.62
N ASN A 2 2.64 67.54 -38.33
CA ASN A 2 1.65 67.31 -37.25
C ASN A 2 0.60 66.19 -37.48
N ARG A 3 0.41 65.16 -36.62
CA ARG A 3 -0.03 65.27 -35.21
C ARG A 3 -0.12 63.87 -34.57
N ARG A 4 0.16 63.87 -33.26
CA ARG A 4 0.01 62.79 -32.27
C ARG A 4 -1.46 62.44 -32.03
N LEU A 5 -1.76 61.21 -31.60
CA LEU A 5 -2.97 60.86 -30.86
C LEU A 5 -2.61 60.02 -29.63
N LEU A 6 -3.00 60.55 -28.47
CA LEU A 6 -2.86 60.00 -27.13
C LEU A 6 -3.81 58.81 -26.93
N ALA A 7 -3.34 57.77 -26.22
CA ALA A 7 -4.18 56.75 -25.61
C ALA A 7 -4.59 57.21 -24.20
N SER A 8 -5.90 57.17 -23.91
CA SER A 8 -6.47 57.48 -22.60
C SER A 8 -6.60 56.19 -21.78
N LEU A 9 -5.98 56.17 -20.59
CA LEU A 9 -6.15 55.12 -19.58
C LEU A 9 -7.56 55.19 -18.97
N LEU A 10 -8.23 54.02 -18.93
CA LEU A 10 -9.38 53.76 -18.06
C LEU A 10 -8.90 52.86 -16.91
N ALA A 11 -8.90 53.40 -15.70
CA ALA A 11 -8.62 52.67 -14.47
C ALA A 11 -9.86 51.86 -14.08
N LEU A 12 -9.77 50.52 -14.13
CA LEU A 12 -10.74 49.62 -13.51
C LEU A 12 -10.32 49.37 -12.06
N CYS A 13 -11.19 49.74 -11.12
CA CYS A 13 -11.10 49.37 -9.72
C CYS A 13 -11.10 47.85 -9.55
N ALA A 14 -10.08 47.30 -8.90
CA ALA A 14 -10.05 45.92 -8.46
C ALA A 14 -10.97 45.75 -7.24
N LEU A 15 -11.99 44.89 -7.37
CA LEU A 15 -12.75 44.37 -6.24
C LEU A 15 -11.91 43.35 -5.46
N PRO A 16 -12.04 43.25 -4.13
CA PRO A 16 -11.27 42.31 -3.32
C PRO A 16 -11.64 40.88 -3.69
N ALA A 17 -10.61 40.03 -3.78
CA ALA A 17 -10.74 38.60 -4.05
C ALA A 17 -11.70 37.95 -3.05
N ALA A 18 -12.67 37.20 -3.58
CA ALA A 18 -13.60 36.40 -2.81
C ALA A 18 -12.87 35.39 -1.92
N ALA A 19 -13.41 35.16 -0.72
CA ALA A 19 -13.02 34.07 0.16
C ALA A 19 -12.98 32.74 -0.61
N GLY A 20 -11.88 31.98 -0.44
CA GLY A 20 -11.63 30.75 -1.18
C GLY A 20 -12.78 29.75 -1.02
N GLN A 21 -13.23 29.18 -2.13
CA GLN A 21 -14.09 28.00 -2.09
C GLN A 21 -13.31 26.83 -1.47
N PRO A 22 -13.96 25.93 -0.72
CA PRO A 22 -13.29 24.73 -0.22
C PRO A 22 -12.69 23.98 -1.42
N SER A 23 -11.47 23.45 -1.29
CA SER A 23 -10.93 22.55 -2.31
C SER A 23 -11.87 21.36 -2.47
N ASP A 24 -12.08 20.91 -3.71
CA ASP A 24 -12.99 19.80 -4.05
C ASP A 24 -12.70 18.53 -3.19
N ALA A 25 -11.43 18.35 -2.79
CA ALA A 25 -10.97 17.25 -1.95
C ALA A 25 -11.53 17.23 -0.50
N LEU A 26 -11.97 18.37 0.05
CA LEU A 26 -12.53 18.45 1.41
C LEU A 26 -14.05 18.36 1.44
N GLN A 27 -14.72 18.37 0.29
CA GLN A 27 -16.17 18.21 0.22
C GLN A 27 -16.55 16.81 0.67
N PRO A 28 -17.55 16.62 1.56
CA PRO A 28 -17.92 15.28 2.00
C PRO A 28 -18.55 14.47 0.85
N SER A 29 -18.13 13.22 0.68
CA SER A 29 -18.64 12.31 -0.36
C SER A 29 -19.86 11.49 0.10
N GLY A 30 -20.02 11.32 1.42
CA GLY A 30 -20.95 10.39 2.04
C GLY A 30 -20.66 8.92 1.75
N ARG A 31 -19.47 8.60 1.24
CA ARG A 31 -19.04 7.26 0.83
C ARG A 31 -17.70 6.92 1.45
N PHE A 32 -17.41 5.63 1.53
CA PHE A 32 -16.06 5.13 1.78
C PHE A 32 -15.40 4.87 0.43
N SER A 33 -14.69 5.85 -0.10
CA SER A 33 -14.23 5.97 -1.49
C SER A 33 -12.98 5.14 -1.79
N VAL A 34 -13.03 3.84 -1.50
CA VAL A 34 -11.96 2.89 -1.84
C VAL A 34 -12.32 2.10 -3.10
N TYR A 35 -11.32 1.49 -3.73
CA TYR A 35 -11.53 0.60 -4.88
C TYR A 35 -12.46 -0.55 -4.49
N GLY A 36 -13.65 -0.57 -5.10
CA GLY A 36 -14.73 -1.51 -4.76
C GLY A 36 -14.75 -2.79 -5.59
N HIS A 37 -13.72 -3.02 -6.41
CA HIS A 37 -13.65 -4.12 -7.38
C HIS A 37 -12.47 -5.06 -7.10
N GLY A 38 -12.55 -6.28 -7.62
CA GLY A 38 -11.49 -7.28 -7.52
C GLY A 38 -11.50 -8.15 -6.24
N ALA A 39 -10.76 -9.24 -6.29
CA ALA A 39 -10.72 -10.33 -5.32
C ALA A 39 -9.46 -10.30 -4.42
N ALA A 40 -9.34 -9.25 -3.59
CA ALA A 40 -8.23 -9.07 -2.64
C ALA A 40 -8.70 -8.78 -1.20
N ALA A 41 -9.73 -9.51 -0.72
CA ALA A 41 -10.28 -9.33 0.63
C ALA A 41 -9.23 -9.54 1.75
N THR A 42 -8.21 -10.36 1.49
CA THR A 42 -6.96 -10.46 2.26
C THR A 42 -5.78 -10.23 1.31
N PRO A 43 -4.56 -9.93 1.83
CA PRO A 43 -3.38 -9.72 0.99
C PRO A 43 -3.12 -10.95 0.11
N PRO A 44 -2.85 -10.79 -1.20
CA PRO A 44 -2.53 -11.92 -2.07
C PRO A 44 -1.28 -12.69 -1.62
N MET A 45 -1.36 -14.03 -1.61
CA MET A 45 -0.23 -14.92 -1.35
C MET A 45 0.07 -15.76 -2.59
N GLY A 46 1.34 -15.88 -2.97
CA GLY A 46 1.70 -16.56 -4.21
C GLY A 46 3.18 -16.63 -4.51
N PHE A 47 3.50 -16.75 -5.79
CA PHE A 47 4.84 -16.83 -6.34
C PHE A 47 4.97 -15.88 -7.54
N ASN A 48 6.07 -15.14 -7.59
CA ASN A 48 6.48 -14.37 -8.75
C ASN A 48 7.92 -14.77 -9.15
N PRO A 49 8.17 -15.12 -10.43
CA PRO A 49 9.43 -15.68 -10.89
C PRO A 49 10.57 -14.68 -11.05
N TRP A 50 10.33 -13.36 -10.98
CA TRP A 50 11.30 -12.35 -11.41
C TRP A 50 12.64 -12.46 -10.67
N ASN A 51 12.62 -12.55 -9.34
CA ASN A 51 13.84 -12.63 -8.53
C ASN A 51 14.61 -13.95 -8.75
N ALA A 52 13.95 -15.02 -9.19
CA ALA A 52 14.57 -16.31 -9.45
C ALA A 52 15.08 -16.46 -10.89
N PHE A 53 14.31 -16.00 -11.88
CA PHE A 53 14.49 -16.36 -13.29
C PHE A 53 14.61 -15.16 -14.22
N ARG A 54 14.30 -13.94 -13.77
CA ARG A 54 14.22 -12.73 -14.61
C ARG A 54 13.42 -13.01 -15.90
N THR A 55 13.94 -12.57 -17.04
CA THR A 55 13.39 -12.79 -18.38
C THR A 55 13.60 -14.22 -18.92
N GLU A 56 14.22 -15.12 -18.16
CA GLU A 56 14.39 -16.54 -18.53
C GLU A 56 13.29 -17.45 -17.94
N VAL A 57 12.14 -16.89 -17.57
CA VAL A 57 10.99 -17.67 -17.12
C VAL A 57 10.46 -18.58 -18.23
N ASP A 58 10.31 -19.88 -17.98
CA ASP A 58 9.75 -20.83 -18.95
C ASP A 58 8.68 -21.74 -18.33
N GLN A 59 7.89 -22.38 -19.19
CA GLN A 59 6.80 -23.26 -18.80
C GLN A 59 7.25 -24.38 -17.85
N ALA A 60 8.41 -25.01 -18.10
CA ALA A 60 8.88 -26.15 -17.31
C ALA A 60 9.34 -25.71 -15.91
N ARG A 61 10.04 -24.58 -15.81
CA ARG A 61 10.45 -23.97 -14.54
C ARG A 61 9.23 -23.63 -13.69
N ILE A 62 8.24 -22.95 -14.26
CA ILE A 62 7.04 -22.57 -13.51
C ILE A 62 6.23 -23.80 -13.08
N LEU A 63 6.03 -24.80 -13.96
CA LEU A 63 5.34 -26.04 -13.56
C LEU A 63 6.07 -26.80 -12.46
N SER A 64 7.41 -26.77 -12.47
CA SER A 64 8.20 -27.37 -11.38
C SER A 64 8.03 -26.60 -10.05
N VAL A 65 7.87 -25.28 -10.10
CA VAL A 65 7.54 -24.46 -8.90
C VAL A 65 6.12 -24.78 -8.42
N VAL A 66 5.16 -24.92 -9.34
CA VAL A 66 3.78 -25.35 -9.03
C VAL A 66 3.79 -26.70 -8.32
N ASP A 67 4.54 -27.68 -8.83
CA ASP A 67 4.71 -28.99 -8.18
C ASP A 67 5.27 -28.83 -6.75
N ALA A 68 6.31 -28.00 -6.57
CA ALA A 68 6.90 -27.74 -5.26
C ALA A 68 5.93 -27.07 -4.28
N LEU A 69 5.11 -26.11 -4.74
CA LEU A 69 4.09 -25.46 -3.92
C LEU A 69 3.07 -26.47 -3.37
N GLN A 70 2.66 -27.44 -4.18
CA GLN A 70 1.71 -28.48 -3.76
C GLN A 70 2.35 -29.52 -2.84
N GLN A 71 3.50 -30.07 -3.26
CA GLN A 71 4.17 -31.16 -2.56
C GLN A 71 4.74 -30.75 -1.20
N ARG A 72 5.13 -29.48 -1.05
CA ARG A 72 5.68 -28.94 0.20
C ARG A 72 4.65 -28.19 1.06
N GLY A 73 3.37 -28.30 0.73
CA GLY A 73 2.27 -27.76 1.52
C GLY A 73 2.08 -26.24 1.49
N LEU A 74 2.81 -25.51 0.66
CA LEU A 74 2.68 -24.05 0.52
C LEU A 74 1.33 -23.67 -0.11
N GLN A 75 0.81 -24.45 -1.07
CA GLN A 75 -0.54 -24.18 -1.60
C GLN A 75 -1.60 -24.25 -0.49
N GLN A 76 -1.51 -25.24 0.40
CA GLN A 76 -2.44 -25.38 1.53
C GLN A 76 -2.26 -24.28 2.58
N ALA A 77 -1.05 -23.73 2.71
CA ALA A 77 -0.76 -22.58 3.55
C ALA A 77 -1.32 -21.25 2.99
N GLY A 78 -1.76 -21.22 1.72
CA GLY A 78 -2.43 -20.07 1.11
C GLY A 78 -1.76 -19.52 -0.15
N TYR A 79 -0.56 -19.97 -0.50
CA TYR A 79 0.17 -19.51 -1.68
C TYR A 79 -0.50 -20.03 -2.97
N ARG A 80 -1.40 -19.22 -3.54
CA ARG A 80 -2.30 -19.63 -4.63
C ARG A 80 -2.10 -18.86 -5.94
N TYR A 81 -1.53 -17.66 -5.92
CA TYR A 81 -1.24 -16.91 -7.14
C TYR A 81 0.09 -17.40 -7.73
N VAL A 82 0.08 -17.84 -8.99
CA VAL A 82 1.27 -18.23 -9.75
C VAL A 82 1.40 -17.25 -10.90
N ASN A 83 2.28 -16.27 -10.71
CA ASN A 83 2.42 -15.16 -11.65
C ASN A 83 3.47 -15.49 -12.72
N LEU A 84 3.28 -14.93 -13.91
CA LEU A 84 4.34 -14.71 -14.88
C LEU A 84 4.74 -13.23 -14.81
N ASP A 85 6.05 -12.98 -14.71
CA ASP A 85 6.61 -11.63 -14.79
C ASP A 85 7.18 -11.36 -16.21
N ASP A 86 7.98 -10.31 -16.40
CA ASP A 86 8.50 -9.92 -17.72
C ASP A 86 9.26 -11.07 -18.45
N GLY A 87 9.17 -11.08 -19.79
CA GLY A 87 9.87 -12.04 -20.67
C GLY A 87 8.97 -13.04 -21.42
N TRP A 88 7.67 -13.09 -21.14
CA TRP A 88 6.75 -14.08 -21.74
C TRP A 88 6.36 -13.79 -23.21
N TRP A 89 6.48 -12.54 -23.65
CA TRP A 89 6.13 -12.08 -24.99
C TRP A 89 7.25 -12.28 -26.01
N LEU A 90 6.86 -12.46 -27.28
CA LEU A 90 7.77 -12.43 -28.41
C LEU A 90 7.79 -11.04 -29.07
N ARG A 91 6.61 -10.50 -29.43
CA ARG A 91 6.41 -9.23 -30.15
C ARG A 91 4.91 -8.95 -30.32
N ARG A 92 4.55 -7.84 -30.97
CA ARG A 92 3.22 -7.62 -31.54
C ARG A 92 3.13 -8.02 -33.01
N ASP A 93 1.96 -8.47 -33.44
CA ASP A 93 1.63 -8.70 -34.84
C ASP A 93 1.17 -7.41 -35.56
N ALA A 94 0.82 -7.51 -36.84
CA ALA A 94 0.39 -6.37 -37.64
C ALA A 94 -0.96 -5.78 -37.21
N GLN A 95 -1.76 -6.53 -36.44
CA GLN A 95 -3.04 -6.10 -35.87
C GLN A 95 -2.87 -5.54 -34.45
N GLY A 96 -1.63 -5.49 -33.94
CA GLY A 96 -1.33 -5.01 -32.60
C GLY A 96 -1.56 -6.05 -31.49
N ARG A 97 -1.87 -7.31 -31.82
CA ARG A 97 -2.03 -8.38 -30.82
C ARG A 97 -0.67 -8.86 -30.34
N ILE A 98 -0.58 -9.28 -29.08
CA ILE A 98 0.65 -9.82 -28.51
C ILE A 98 0.84 -11.27 -28.96
N GLU A 99 1.97 -11.55 -29.62
CA GLU A 99 2.45 -12.90 -29.87
C GLU A 99 3.26 -13.40 -28.66
N ILE A 100 2.89 -14.56 -28.13
CA ILE A 100 3.57 -15.20 -27.00
C ILE A 100 4.83 -15.93 -27.50
N ARG A 101 5.88 -15.94 -26.68
CA ARG A 101 7.13 -16.66 -26.97
C ARG A 101 6.95 -18.17 -26.77
N THR A 102 6.41 -18.84 -27.78
CA THR A 102 6.11 -20.28 -27.75
C THR A 102 7.33 -21.21 -27.73
N SER A 103 8.55 -20.67 -27.85
CA SER A 103 9.78 -21.43 -27.55
C SER A 103 10.00 -21.63 -26.05
N MET A 104 9.47 -20.72 -25.20
CA MET A 104 9.53 -20.79 -23.73
C MET A 104 8.20 -21.28 -23.14
N PHE A 105 7.08 -20.99 -23.84
CA PHE A 105 5.75 -21.46 -23.48
C PHE A 105 5.09 -22.25 -24.62
N PRO A 106 5.53 -23.49 -24.90
CA PRO A 106 4.93 -24.32 -25.96
C PRO A 106 3.41 -24.50 -25.84
N ILE A 107 2.87 -24.52 -24.62
CA ILE A 107 1.42 -24.61 -24.35
C ILE A 107 0.61 -23.45 -24.95
N ALA A 108 1.26 -22.32 -25.26
CA ALA A 108 0.59 -21.16 -25.82
C ALA A 108 0.32 -21.28 -27.33
N ARG A 109 0.79 -22.34 -28.01
CA ARG A 109 0.52 -22.55 -29.44
C ARG A 109 -0.95 -22.90 -29.67
N GLN A 110 -1.60 -22.21 -30.60
CA GLN A 110 -2.97 -22.50 -31.02
C GLN A 110 -2.99 -23.23 -32.38
N ALA A 111 -4.06 -23.97 -32.63
CA ALA A 111 -4.20 -24.78 -33.85
C ALA A 111 -4.32 -23.95 -35.13
N ASP A 112 -4.81 -22.70 -35.02
CA ASP A 112 -4.93 -21.74 -36.11
C ASP A 112 -3.62 -21.00 -36.43
N GLY A 113 -2.51 -21.37 -35.76
CA GLY A 113 -1.21 -20.71 -35.88
C GLY A 113 -1.05 -19.47 -35.01
N GLY A 114 -2.08 -19.08 -34.26
CA GLY A 114 -2.03 -18.03 -33.25
C GLY A 114 -1.32 -18.46 -31.96
N THR A 115 -1.28 -17.53 -31.01
CA THR A 115 -0.79 -17.81 -29.66
C THR A 115 -1.76 -17.29 -28.60
N GLY A 116 -1.98 -18.06 -27.53
CA GLY A 116 -2.79 -17.62 -26.41
C GLY A 116 -2.53 -18.43 -25.14
N PHE A 117 -2.75 -17.81 -23.98
CA PHE A 117 -2.48 -18.43 -22.68
C PHE A 117 -3.67 -19.16 -22.06
N ARG A 118 -4.80 -19.32 -22.77
CA ARG A 118 -5.96 -20.01 -22.22
C ARG A 118 -5.65 -21.43 -21.69
N ALA A 119 -4.91 -22.22 -22.46
CA ALA A 119 -4.51 -23.55 -22.02
C ALA A 119 -3.55 -23.53 -20.80
N TRP A 120 -2.79 -22.43 -20.63
CA TRP A 120 -1.91 -22.23 -19.49
C TRP A 120 -2.69 -21.92 -18.21
N THR A 121 -3.64 -20.99 -18.28
CA THR A 121 -4.49 -20.62 -17.15
C THR A 121 -5.41 -21.78 -16.76
N ASP A 122 -6.04 -22.45 -17.73
CA ASP A 122 -6.86 -23.65 -17.49
C ASP A 122 -6.06 -24.75 -16.75
N LEU A 123 -4.77 -24.92 -17.10
CA LEU A 123 -3.88 -25.87 -16.41
C LEU A 123 -3.62 -25.46 -14.95
N LEU A 124 -3.39 -24.18 -14.67
CA LEU A 124 -3.17 -23.69 -13.31
C LEU A 124 -4.46 -23.76 -12.49
N HIS A 125 -5.60 -23.38 -13.07
CA HIS A 125 -6.93 -23.45 -12.45
C HIS A 125 -7.32 -24.89 -12.11
N ALA A 126 -7.09 -25.84 -13.02
CA ALA A 126 -7.33 -27.27 -12.78
C ALA A 126 -6.49 -27.83 -11.62
N ARG A 127 -5.37 -27.17 -11.28
CA ARG A 127 -4.50 -27.50 -10.15
C ARG A 127 -4.81 -26.69 -8.88
N GLY A 128 -5.88 -25.87 -8.89
CA GLY A 128 -6.31 -25.07 -7.76
C GLY A 128 -5.47 -23.81 -7.52
N PHE A 129 -4.75 -23.33 -8.53
CA PHE A 129 -4.04 -22.05 -8.48
C PHE A 129 -4.81 -20.95 -9.21
N LYS A 130 -4.43 -19.72 -8.95
CA LYS A 130 -4.79 -18.50 -9.68
C LYS A 130 -3.62 -18.11 -10.58
N ALA A 131 -3.88 -17.72 -11.82
CA ALA A 131 -2.85 -17.35 -12.78
C ALA A 131 -2.65 -15.83 -12.79
N GLY A 132 -1.41 -15.37 -12.64
CA GLY A 132 -1.06 -13.96 -12.76
C GLY A 132 -0.21 -13.64 -13.98
N LEU A 133 -0.31 -12.40 -14.46
CA LEU A 133 0.45 -11.89 -15.60
C LEU A 133 1.07 -10.53 -15.27
N TYR A 134 2.06 -10.15 -16.06
CA TYR A 134 2.74 -8.87 -16.04
C TYR A 134 2.56 -8.10 -17.34
N THR A 135 2.41 -6.78 -17.22
CA THR A 135 2.44 -5.81 -18.33
C THR A 135 2.93 -4.43 -17.84
N ASP A 136 2.95 -3.43 -18.72
CA ASP A 136 3.38 -2.05 -18.43
C ASP A 136 2.34 -1.04 -18.93
N ALA A 137 2.10 0.03 -18.17
CA ALA A 137 1.12 1.09 -18.49
C ALA A 137 1.54 2.00 -19.67
N GLY A 138 2.81 1.96 -20.06
CA GLY A 138 3.38 2.65 -21.21
C GLY A 138 3.48 1.76 -22.45
N ARG A 139 4.45 2.05 -23.34
CA ARG A 139 4.65 1.29 -24.59
C ARG A 139 5.59 0.10 -24.46
N ASN A 140 6.49 0.11 -23.49
CA ASN A 140 7.58 -0.86 -23.38
C ASN A 140 7.68 -1.30 -21.91
N ALA A 141 8.05 -2.54 -21.67
CA ALA A 141 8.24 -3.06 -20.32
C ALA A 141 9.62 -2.75 -19.73
N CYS A 142 9.77 -3.02 -18.44
CA CYS A 142 11.00 -2.74 -17.70
C CYS A 142 12.22 -3.52 -18.18
N SER A 143 12.09 -4.78 -18.60
CA SER A 143 13.21 -5.54 -19.16
C SER A 143 13.88 -4.84 -20.35
N GLN A 144 13.09 -4.14 -21.17
CA GLN A 144 13.60 -3.39 -22.33
C GLN A 144 14.43 -2.17 -21.93
N ALA A 145 14.31 -1.70 -20.67
CA ALA A 145 15.12 -0.63 -20.10
C ALA A 145 16.30 -1.15 -19.26
N PHE A 146 16.06 -2.15 -18.40
CA PHE A 146 16.99 -2.55 -17.35
C PHE A 146 17.64 -3.92 -17.56
N ASP A 147 17.08 -4.79 -18.42
CA ASP A 147 17.64 -6.09 -18.78
C ASP A 147 17.98 -6.17 -20.29
N ARG A 148 18.56 -5.08 -20.83
CA ARG A 148 18.77 -4.85 -22.28
C ARG A 148 19.63 -5.90 -23.00
N ARG A 149 20.35 -6.73 -22.25
CA ARG A 149 21.19 -7.81 -22.81
C ARG A 149 20.50 -9.17 -22.77
N SER A 150 19.30 -9.25 -22.21
CA SER A 150 18.53 -10.48 -22.18
C SER A 150 18.26 -10.99 -23.60
N PRO A 151 18.41 -12.30 -23.84
CA PRO A 151 18.05 -12.91 -25.11
C PRO A 151 16.52 -12.96 -25.34
N ASN A 152 15.72 -12.70 -24.31
CA ASN A 152 14.27 -12.90 -24.31
C ASN A 152 13.47 -11.60 -24.36
N LEU A 153 14.10 -10.50 -24.77
CA LEU A 153 13.40 -9.24 -25.05
C LEU A 153 12.49 -9.34 -26.29
N PRO A 154 11.45 -8.50 -26.40
CA PRO A 154 10.64 -8.40 -27.61
C PRO A 154 11.50 -8.17 -28.87
N VAL A 155 11.13 -8.82 -29.97
CA VAL A 155 11.89 -8.79 -31.24
C VAL A 155 11.11 -8.14 -32.40
N GLY A 156 11.81 -7.77 -33.46
CA GLY A 156 11.22 -7.18 -34.67
C GLY A 156 11.38 -5.67 -34.74
N SER A 157 10.53 -5.02 -35.54
CA SER A 157 10.53 -3.56 -35.69
C SER A 157 10.18 -2.83 -34.39
N VAL A 158 10.39 -1.52 -34.33
CA VAL A 158 10.05 -0.71 -33.14
C VAL A 158 8.60 -0.92 -32.70
N ALA A 159 7.64 -0.84 -33.62
CA ALA A 159 6.22 -1.03 -33.31
C ALA A 159 5.92 -2.45 -32.80
N GLN A 160 6.62 -3.47 -33.30
CA GLN A 160 6.45 -4.85 -32.85
C GLN A 160 7.03 -5.09 -31.45
N ARG A 161 8.02 -4.30 -31.03
CA ARG A 161 8.64 -4.40 -29.69
C ARG A 161 7.89 -3.61 -28.61
N GLU A 162 6.97 -2.73 -28.99
CA GLU A 162 6.16 -1.92 -28.05
C GLU A 162 5.02 -2.77 -27.44
N ILE A 163 5.36 -3.64 -26.48
CA ILE A 163 4.44 -4.64 -25.87
C ILE A 163 3.60 -4.12 -24.69
N GLY A 164 3.80 -2.89 -24.24
CA GLY A 164 3.02 -2.29 -23.15
C GLY A 164 1.61 -1.88 -23.59
N LEU A 165 0.75 -1.52 -22.64
CA LEU A 165 -0.68 -1.29 -22.87
C LEU A 165 -1.02 0.00 -23.62
N GLN A 166 -0.07 0.92 -23.83
CA GLN A 166 -0.37 2.25 -24.35
C GLN A 166 -1.14 2.26 -25.69
N GLY A 167 -2.41 2.70 -25.64
CA GLY A 167 -3.28 2.77 -26.81
C GLY A 167 -3.98 1.45 -27.15
N LEU A 168 -3.70 0.37 -26.40
CA LEU A 168 -4.22 -0.98 -26.58
C LEU A 168 -4.84 -1.52 -25.27
N GLU A 169 -5.07 -0.65 -24.28
CA GLU A 169 -5.49 -1.04 -22.94
C GLU A 169 -6.77 -1.90 -22.98
N ALA A 170 -7.80 -1.47 -23.70
CA ALA A 170 -9.07 -2.20 -23.74
C ALA A 170 -8.94 -3.57 -24.43
N SER A 171 -8.21 -3.66 -25.56
CA SER A 171 -8.04 -4.91 -26.30
C SER A 171 -7.14 -5.90 -25.57
N ASP A 172 -6.06 -5.41 -24.98
CA ASP A 172 -5.09 -6.26 -24.27
C ASP A 172 -5.69 -6.76 -22.96
N LEU A 173 -6.34 -5.90 -22.17
CA LEU A 173 -7.01 -6.33 -20.93
C LEU A 173 -8.13 -7.33 -21.23
N LYS A 174 -8.91 -7.12 -22.29
CA LYS A 174 -9.91 -8.12 -22.74
C LYS A 174 -9.23 -9.45 -23.06
N THR A 175 -8.13 -9.41 -23.82
CA THR A 175 -7.40 -10.63 -24.20
C THR A 175 -6.86 -11.35 -22.97
N MET A 176 -6.23 -10.64 -22.05
CA MET A 176 -5.63 -11.21 -20.84
C MET A 176 -6.69 -11.84 -19.92
N PHE A 177 -7.82 -11.19 -19.71
CA PHE A 177 -8.82 -11.66 -18.75
C PHE A 177 -9.90 -12.54 -19.37
N GLN A 178 -10.54 -12.11 -20.46
CA GLN A 178 -11.64 -12.86 -21.06
C GLN A 178 -11.15 -14.00 -21.96
N ASP A 179 -10.17 -13.72 -22.82
CA ASP A 179 -9.74 -14.70 -23.83
C ASP A 179 -8.73 -15.69 -23.23
N TRP A 180 -7.82 -15.23 -22.37
CA TRP A 180 -6.81 -16.04 -21.71
C TRP A 180 -7.17 -16.47 -20.30
N GLY A 181 -8.06 -15.80 -19.56
CA GLY A 181 -8.50 -16.26 -18.24
C GLY A 181 -7.50 -16.03 -17.11
N PHE A 182 -6.72 -14.95 -17.13
CA PHE A 182 -5.88 -14.57 -15.98
C PHE A 182 -6.71 -13.99 -14.82
N ASP A 183 -6.21 -14.15 -13.59
CA ASP A 183 -6.87 -13.70 -12.36
C ASP A 183 -6.12 -12.54 -11.68
N TYR A 184 -4.89 -12.26 -12.11
CA TYR A 184 -4.02 -11.25 -11.49
C TYR A 184 -3.23 -10.53 -12.58
N LEU A 185 -3.12 -9.20 -12.47
CA LEU A 185 -2.28 -8.40 -13.36
C LEU A 185 -1.40 -7.44 -12.56
N LYS A 186 -0.07 -7.61 -12.69
CA LYS A 186 0.92 -6.58 -12.33
C LYS A 186 1.07 -5.62 -13.51
N VAL A 187 0.86 -4.34 -13.26
CA VAL A 187 1.02 -3.26 -14.25
C VAL A 187 2.14 -2.34 -13.81
N ASP A 188 3.24 -2.37 -14.54
CA ASP A 188 4.44 -1.57 -14.30
C ASP A 188 4.39 -0.19 -14.96
N ALA A 189 5.40 0.65 -14.70
CA ALA A 189 5.45 2.02 -15.20
C ALA A 189 6.74 2.41 -15.95
N CYS A 190 7.62 1.47 -16.31
CA CYS A 190 8.88 1.78 -17.03
C CYS A 190 8.60 2.46 -18.38
N GLY A 191 7.56 2.04 -19.08
CA GLY A 191 7.12 2.67 -20.32
C GLY A 191 6.65 4.11 -20.16
N LEU A 192 6.43 4.58 -18.92
CA LEU A 192 6.09 5.97 -18.58
C LEU A 192 7.30 6.77 -18.07
N ALA A 193 8.41 6.11 -17.72
CA ALA A 193 9.54 6.71 -17.01
C ALA A 193 10.86 6.67 -17.82
N ASP A 194 11.19 5.53 -18.41
CA ASP A 194 12.57 5.18 -18.73
C ASP A 194 12.91 5.23 -20.24
N PHE A 195 12.00 5.74 -21.06
CA PHE A 195 12.13 5.84 -22.52
C PHE A 195 12.18 7.30 -23.04
N GLY A 196 12.72 8.21 -22.23
CA GLY A 196 13.01 9.59 -22.64
C GLY A 196 14.00 9.67 -23.82
N ALA A 197 14.02 10.80 -24.55
CA ALA A 197 14.89 10.97 -25.72
C ALA A 197 16.38 10.71 -25.44
N ASP A 198 16.84 11.08 -24.24
CA ASP A 198 18.21 10.87 -23.76
C ASP A 198 18.38 9.61 -22.91
N SER A 199 17.45 8.67 -22.96
CA SER A 199 17.59 7.40 -22.26
C SER A 199 18.48 6.43 -23.06
N GLU A 200 19.15 5.52 -22.35
CA GLU A 200 19.95 4.49 -23.02
C GLU A 200 19.14 3.56 -23.94
N PRO A 201 17.90 3.13 -23.58
CA PRO A 201 17.07 2.33 -24.48
C PRO A 201 16.80 3.04 -25.82
N VAL A 202 16.55 4.34 -25.80
CA VAL A 202 16.33 5.12 -27.04
C VAL A 202 17.61 5.24 -27.85
N ARG A 203 18.72 5.66 -27.22
CA ARG A 203 20.00 5.90 -27.93
C ARG A 203 20.68 4.64 -28.44
N GLN A 204 20.64 3.55 -27.67
CA GLN A 204 21.43 2.34 -27.94
C GLN A 204 20.60 1.18 -28.49
N SER A 205 19.30 1.13 -28.19
CA SER A 205 18.43 0.00 -28.55
C SER A 205 17.31 0.39 -29.52
N GLY A 206 17.29 1.64 -29.97
CA GLY A 206 16.41 2.15 -31.03
C GLY A 206 14.93 2.17 -30.63
N HIS A 207 14.62 2.36 -29.35
CA HIS A 207 13.24 2.56 -28.90
C HIS A 207 12.72 3.94 -29.30
N ARG A 208 11.40 4.05 -29.45
CA ARG A 208 10.76 5.33 -29.74
C ARG A 208 10.82 6.22 -28.49
N PRO A 209 11.30 7.48 -28.61
CA PRO A 209 11.31 8.39 -27.47
C PRO A 209 9.89 8.77 -27.04
N LEU A 210 9.74 9.00 -25.74
CA LEU A 210 8.53 9.47 -25.08
C LEU A 210 8.84 10.66 -24.18
N ARG A 211 7.83 11.47 -23.87
CA ARG A 211 7.89 12.37 -22.71
C ARG A 211 7.70 11.50 -21.47
N ALA A 212 8.70 11.46 -20.59
CA ALA A 212 8.57 10.79 -19.31
C ALA A 212 7.47 11.49 -18.49
N LEU A 213 6.50 10.72 -18.02
CA LEU A 213 5.51 11.19 -17.04
C LEU A 213 6.07 11.05 -15.64
N ILE A 214 6.84 10.00 -15.37
CA ILE A 214 7.56 9.82 -14.11
C ILE A 214 9.00 10.23 -14.30
N VAL A 215 9.46 11.20 -13.52
CA VAL A 215 10.88 11.50 -13.38
C VAL A 215 11.31 10.92 -12.03
N ARG A 216 11.96 9.75 -12.06
CA ARG A 216 12.35 9.01 -10.86
C ARG A 216 13.06 9.90 -9.84
N GLY A 217 12.63 9.86 -8.59
CA GLY A 217 13.19 10.66 -7.51
C GLY A 217 12.81 12.15 -7.52
N ASP A 218 12.07 12.64 -8.53
CA ASP A 218 11.69 14.04 -8.69
C ASP A 218 10.16 14.22 -8.76
N ALA A 219 9.56 14.55 -7.61
CA ALA A 219 8.13 14.78 -7.52
C ALA A 219 7.66 16.01 -8.30
N GLN A 220 8.50 17.04 -8.46
CA GLN A 220 8.11 18.29 -9.11
C GLN A 220 8.05 18.17 -10.62
N ARG A 221 8.94 17.35 -11.19
CA ARG A 221 8.97 17.09 -12.63
C ARG A 221 8.08 15.93 -13.07
N THR A 222 7.59 15.14 -12.13
CA THR A 222 6.64 14.06 -12.39
C THR A 222 5.23 14.61 -12.60
N ASP A 223 4.57 14.15 -13.65
CA ASP A 223 3.18 14.45 -13.98
C ASP A 223 2.27 13.40 -13.31
N ALA A 224 2.08 13.55 -11.99
CA ALA A 224 1.38 12.56 -11.16
C ALA A 224 -0.07 12.35 -11.62
N ASP A 225 -0.80 13.41 -11.97
CA ASP A 225 -2.17 13.35 -12.46
C ASP A 225 -2.30 12.53 -13.75
N ALA A 226 -1.33 12.67 -14.68
CA ALA A 226 -1.32 11.88 -15.90
C ALA A 226 -1.05 10.39 -15.62
N VAL A 227 -0.21 10.07 -14.63
CA VAL A 227 0.05 8.69 -14.19
C VAL A 227 -1.18 8.09 -13.52
N GLU A 228 -1.80 8.81 -12.58
CA GLU A 228 -3.05 8.37 -11.94
C GLU A 228 -4.14 8.14 -12.99
N THR A 229 -4.36 9.10 -13.90
CA THR A 229 -5.37 8.99 -14.98
C THR A 229 -5.19 7.70 -15.79
N ARG A 230 -3.93 7.29 -15.99
CA ARG A 230 -3.59 6.06 -16.70
C ARG A 230 -4.04 4.82 -15.96
N TYR A 231 -3.66 4.70 -14.69
CA TYR A 231 -4.01 3.56 -13.84
C TYR A 231 -5.51 3.52 -13.53
N ALA A 232 -6.14 4.67 -13.31
CA ALA A 232 -7.59 4.80 -13.15
C ALA A 232 -8.33 4.25 -14.38
N ARG A 233 -7.84 4.51 -15.60
CA ARG A 233 -8.43 3.94 -16.82
C ARG A 233 -8.26 2.41 -16.87
N ILE A 234 -7.10 1.89 -16.49
CA ILE A 234 -6.83 0.44 -16.45
C ILE A 234 -7.76 -0.25 -15.44
N GLY A 235 -7.87 0.27 -14.22
CA GLY A 235 -8.76 -0.25 -13.18
C GLY A 235 -10.23 -0.27 -13.63
N ARG A 236 -10.74 0.84 -14.19
CA ARG A 236 -12.11 0.89 -14.74
C ARG A 236 -12.33 -0.14 -15.86
N LEU A 237 -11.41 -0.24 -16.81
CA LEU A 237 -11.54 -1.21 -17.90
C LEU A 237 -11.54 -2.65 -17.38
N LEU A 238 -10.72 -2.97 -16.36
CA LEU A 238 -10.71 -4.29 -15.76
C LEU A 238 -12.02 -4.61 -15.05
N ALA A 239 -12.57 -3.66 -14.28
CA ALA A 239 -13.88 -3.81 -13.66
C ALA A 239 -14.98 -4.03 -14.70
N ASP A 240 -14.98 -3.27 -15.79
CA ASP A 240 -15.97 -3.42 -16.88
C ASP A 240 -15.86 -4.77 -17.61
N LEU A 241 -14.64 -5.31 -17.73
CA LEU A 241 -14.38 -6.56 -18.45
C LEU A 241 -14.61 -7.82 -17.60
N ASN A 242 -14.60 -7.72 -16.27
CA ASN A 242 -14.69 -8.84 -15.33
C ASN A 242 -15.90 -8.66 -14.40
N ALA A 243 -17.10 -8.98 -14.91
CA ALA A 243 -18.37 -8.76 -14.21
C ALA A 243 -18.56 -9.63 -12.94
N ASP A 244 -17.71 -10.64 -12.74
CA ASP A 244 -17.67 -11.46 -11.53
C ASP A 244 -16.72 -10.92 -10.44
N ASP A 245 -16.00 -9.81 -10.73
CA ASP A 245 -15.01 -9.17 -9.85
C ASP A 245 -13.88 -10.12 -9.40
N ASP A 246 -13.64 -11.23 -10.10
CA ASP A 246 -12.60 -12.22 -9.75
C ASP A 246 -11.25 -11.88 -10.39
N PHE A 247 -10.70 -10.72 -10.03
CA PHE A 247 -9.36 -10.30 -10.47
C PHE A 247 -8.58 -9.55 -9.38
N VAL A 248 -7.26 -9.50 -9.50
CA VAL A 248 -6.40 -8.65 -8.68
C VAL A 248 -5.60 -7.71 -9.57
N LEU A 249 -5.73 -6.41 -9.35
CA LEU A 249 -4.90 -5.39 -9.99
C LEU A 249 -3.77 -4.93 -9.05
N SER A 250 -2.53 -5.19 -9.47
CA SER A 250 -1.31 -4.76 -8.80
C SER A 250 -0.65 -3.61 -9.55
N ILE A 251 -0.62 -2.44 -8.90
CA ILE A 251 -0.13 -1.17 -9.44
C ILE A 251 1.36 -1.01 -9.10
N CYS A 252 2.23 -0.83 -10.09
CA CYS A 252 3.68 -0.83 -9.88
C CYS A 252 4.39 0.42 -10.46
N PRO A 253 4.14 1.64 -9.94
CA PRO A 253 4.98 2.81 -10.17
C PRO A 253 6.01 3.02 -9.05
N TRP A 254 6.33 1.98 -8.26
CA TRP A 254 7.45 1.97 -7.30
C TRP A 254 7.38 3.03 -6.17
N GLY A 255 6.18 3.42 -5.75
CA GLY A 255 5.97 4.52 -4.81
C GLY A 255 5.96 5.92 -5.43
N GLU A 256 6.35 6.05 -6.71
CA GLU A 256 6.38 7.31 -7.45
C GLU A 256 4.98 7.84 -7.77
N ALA A 257 4.93 9.07 -8.30
CA ALA A 257 3.71 9.73 -8.79
C ALA A 257 2.58 9.80 -7.74
N GLY A 258 2.92 9.85 -6.45
CA GLY A 258 1.94 9.94 -5.38
C GLY A 258 1.03 8.71 -5.24
N VAL A 259 1.46 7.53 -5.72
CA VAL A 259 0.61 6.31 -5.73
C VAL A 259 0.02 5.93 -4.39
N ARG A 260 0.65 6.34 -3.28
CA ARG A 260 0.07 6.23 -1.94
C ARG A 260 -1.35 6.81 -1.86
N ASP A 261 -1.58 7.95 -2.49
CA ASP A 261 -2.79 8.76 -2.31
C ASP A 261 -3.95 8.26 -3.17
N TRP A 262 -3.65 7.70 -4.34
CA TRP A 262 -4.67 7.25 -5.31
C TRP A 262 -4.68 5.75 -5.59
N GLY A 263 -3.64 5.01 -5.24
CA GLY A 263 -3.48 3.59 -5.57
C GLY A 263 -4.66 2.75 -5.07
N GLY A 264 -5.08 2.98 -3.84
CA GLY A 264 -6.23 2.30 -3.23
C GLY A 264 -7.61 2.72 -3.75
N ALA A 265 -7.68 3.73 -4.62
CA ALA A 265 -8.91 4.11 -5.32
C ALA A 265 -9.04 3.41 -6.68
N HIS A 266 -7.95 2.88 -7.24
CA HIS A 266 -7.91 2.37 -8.62
C HIS A 266 -7.38 0.94 -8.76
N GLY A 267 -6.90 0.31 -7.69
CA GLY A 267 -6.40 -1.07 -7.71
C GLY A 267 -6.40 -1.74 -6.35
N ASN A 268 -5.97 -3.00 -6.32
CA ASN A 268 -6.05 -3.84 -5.13
C ASN A 268 -4.80 -3.85 -4.26
N LEU A 269 -3.66 -3.54 -4.86
CA LEU A 269 -2.40 -3.32 -4.17
C LEU A 269 -1.52 -2.38 -4.99
N TRP A 270 -0.64 -1.64 -4.33
CA TRP A 270 0.29 -0.73 -4.99
C TRP A 270 1.68 -0.76 -4.36
N ARG A 271 2.69 -0.82 -5.23
CA ARG A 271 4.09 -0.77 -4.83
C ARG A 271 4.41 0.53 -4.12
N THR A 272 4.99 0.45 -2.94
CA THR A 272 5.31 1.61 -2.09
C THR A 272 6.75 2.11 -2.21
N SER A 273 7.61 1.34 -2.89
CA SER A 273 9.06 1.58 -3.02
C SER A 273 9.63 1.03 -4.34
N PRO A 274 10.90 1.36 -4.67
CA PRO A 274 11.72 0.62 -5.62
C PRO A 274 11.80 -0.88 -5.31
N ASP A 275 12.35 -1.63 -6.28
CA ASP A 275 12.46 -3.09 -6.19
C ASP A 275 13.32 -3.52 -5.00
N ILE A 276 12.89 -4.58 -4.33
CA ILE A 276 13.62 -5.17 -3.21
C ILE A 276 14.86 -5.93 -3.71
N GLU A 277 15.96 -5.72 -3.01
CA GLU A 277 17.19 -6.49 -3.14
C GLU A 277 17.36 -7.42 -1.93
N PRO A 278 18.06 -8.57 -2.05
CA PRO A 278 18.18 -9.55 -0.97
C PRO A 278 19.22 -9.14 0.08
N THR A 279 19.12 -7.90 0.56
CA THR A 279 19.95 -7.29 1.59
C THR A 279 19.07 -6.69 2.69
N TRP A 280 19.60 -6.64 3.91
CA TRP A 280 18.96 -6.07 5.08
C TRP A 280 18.56 -4.60 4.87
N ALA A 281 19.46 -3.82 4.27
CA ALA A 281 19.24 -2.39 4.02
C ALA A 281 18.07 -2.15 3.06
N SER A 282 17.99 -2.93 1.97
CA SER A 282 16.86 -2.83 1.03
C SER A 282 15.56 -3.31 1.68
N MET A 283 15.55 -4.42 2.40
CA MET A 283 14.35 -4.88 3.13
C MET A 283 13.83 -3.82 4.09
N LEU A 284 14.71 -3.16 4.85
CA LEU A 284 14.32 -2.06 5.74
C LEU A 284 13.75 -0.86 4.98
N HIS A 285 14.37 -0.45 3.87
CA HIS A 285 13.85 0.64 3.04
C HIS A 285 12.43 0.35 2.52
N ASN A 286 12.23 -0.87 1.99
CA ASN A 286 10.94 -1.33 1.50
C ASN A 286 9.90 -1.40 2.64
N PHE A 287 10.25 -1.96 3.80
CA PHE A 287 9.38 -1.99 4.98
C PHE A 287 9.02 -0.57 5.46
N ASP A 288 9.99 0.33 5.57
CA ASP A 288 9.77 1.70 6.04
C ASP A 288 8.92 2.52 5.07
N SER A 289 8.93 2.16 3.78
CA SER A 289 8.03 2.76 2.80
C SER A 289 6.55 2.49 3.06
N ALA A 290 6.22 1.46 3.84
CA ALA A 290 4.83 1.07 4.14
C ALA A 290 4.46 1.16 5.63
N SER A 291 5.42 1.05 6.55
CA SER A 291 5.17 0.87 8.00
C SER A 291 4.48 2.04 8.71
N ARG A 292 4.41 3.20 8.06
CA ARG A 292 3.77 4.44 8.55
C ARG A 292 2.55 4.85 7.71
N ARG A 293 1.95 3.88 7.01
CA ARG A 293 0.81 4.06 6.09
C ARG A 293 -0.37 3.15 6.47
N GLU A 294 -0.53 2.89 7.76
CA GLU A 294 -1.51 1.95 8.31
C GLU A 294 -2.96 2.30 7.95
N LEU A 295 -3.27 3.57 7.69
CA LEU A 295 -4.61 4.06 7.33
C LEU A 295 -4.91 4.00 5.82
N TYR A 296 -3.95 3.53 5.00
CA TYR A 296 -4.11 3.40 3.56
C TYR A 296 -4.43 1.96 3.14
N ALA A 297 -4.08 0.96 3.97
CA ALA A 297 -4.33 -0.44 3.71
C ALA A 297 -5.60 -0.96 4.40
N GLY A 298 -6.22 -1.98 3.81
CA GLY A 298 -7.37 -2.70 4.34
C GLY A 298 -7.92 -3.68 3.29
N PRO A 299 -9.01 -4.42 3.60
CA PRO A 299 -9.61 -5.35 2.65
C PRO A 299 -9.83 -4.71 1.27
N GLY A 300 -9.29 -5.36 0.24
CA GLY A 300 -9.34 -4.91 -1.15
C GLY A 300 -8.26 -3.91 -1.57
N ARG A 301 -7.41 -3.41 -0.65
CA ARG A 301 -6.42 -2.36 -0.92
C ARG A 301 -5.16 -2.52 -0.03
N TRP A 302 -4.03 -2.90 -0.60
CA TRP A 302 -2.84 -3.25 0.19
C TRP A 302 -1.60 -2.43 -0.19
N ASN A 303 -0.88 -1.94 0.83
CA ASN A 303 0.48 -1.44 0.62
C ASN A 303 1.36 -2.63 0.22
N ASP A 304 2.05 -2.53 -0.92
CA ASP A 304 2.95 -3.57 -1.42
C ASP A 304 4.42 -3.10 -1.28
N PRO A 305 5.13 -3.49 -0.22
CA PRO A 305 6.57 -3.24 -0.06
C PRO A 305 7.43 -4.17 -0.94
N ASP A 306 6.86 -4.78 -1.98
CA ASP A 306 7.47 -5.72 -2.93
C ASP A 306 7.54 -7.18 -2.44
N MET A 307 7.96 -8.07 -3.35
CA MET A 307 8.05 -9.51 -3.15
C MET A 307 8.93 -9.91 -1.94
N LEU A 308 8.75 -11.14 -1.45
CA LEU A 308 9.62 -11.71 -0.44
C LEU A 308 10.98 -12.09 -1.06
N ALA A 309 12.05 -11.45 -0.58
CA ALA A 309 13.44 -11.82 -0.84
C ALA A 309 13.93 -13.03 -0.01
N ILE A 310 13.05 -13.66 0.78
CA ILE A 310 13.34 -14.85 1.58
C ILE A 310 13.80 -16.00 0.66
N GLY A 311 14.87 -16.68 1.04
CA GLY A 311 15.54 -17.70 0.24
C GLY A 311 16.69 -17.16 -0.62
N LEU A 312 16.95 -15.85 -0.59
CA LEU A 312 18.04 -15.19 -1.32
C LEU A 312 18.89 -14.34 -0.38
N GLY A 313 20.17 -14.16 -0.71
CA GLY A 313 21.11 -13.26 -0.03
C GLY A 313 21.09 -13.39 1.50
N GLU A 314 20.83 -12.28 2.20
CA GLU A 314 20.83 -12.22 3.67
C GLU A 314 19.55 -12.82 4.33
N PHE A 315 18.69 -13.51 3.57
CA PHE A 315 17.43 -14.10 4.05
C PHE A 315 17.29 -15.60 3.71
N ASP A 316 18.41 -16.31 3.58
CA ASP A 316 18.44 -17.73 3.26
C ASP A 316 18.39 -18.64 4.52
N ALA A 317 18.63 -19.94 4.33
CA ALA A 317 18.61 -20.91 5.41
C ALA A 317 19.78 -20.81 6.41
N GLN A 318 20.82 -20.05 6.08
CA GLN A 318 21.93 -19.74 6.98
C GLN A 318 21.62 -18.49 7.82
N HIS A 319 20.63 -17.70 7.40
CA HIS A 319 20.18 -16.45 8.02
C HIS A 319 18.70 -16.52 8.44
N LEU A 320 18.29 -17.64 9.06
CA LEU A 320 16.88 -17.87 9.41
C LEU A 320 16.28 -16.81 10.35
N ALA A 321 17.08 -16.20 11.22
CA ALA A 321 16.60 -15.13 12.09
C ALA A 321 16.16 -13.92 11.26
N GLN A 322 16.99 -13.49 10.31
CA GLN A 322 16.69 -12.41 9.38
C GLN A 322 15.51 -12.76 8.47
N ALA A 323 15.43 -14.01 8.00
CA ALA A 323 14.28 -14.48 7.22
C ALA A 323 12.97 -14.44 8.02
N ARG A 324 12.99 -14.82 9.31
CA ARG A 324 11.83 -14.71 10.21
C ARG A 324 11.44 -13.26 10.43
N THR A 325 12.43 -12.37 10.60
CA THR A 325 12.20 -10.94 10.71
C THR A 325 11.52 -10.40 9.47
N HIS A 326 12.06 -10.66 8.27
CA HIS A 326 11.45 -10.26 6.99
C HIS A 326 9.98 -10.70 6.90
N PHE A 327 9.72 -12.00 7.10
CA PHE A 327 8.36 -12.55 7.01
C PHE A 327 7.40 -11.93 8.05
N SER A 328 7.88 -11.70 9.27
CA SER A 328 7.08 -11.09 10.33
C SER A 328 6.72 -9.64 10.03
N LEU A 329 7.65 -8.89 9.43
CA LEU A 329 7.43 -7.50 9.05
C LEU A 329 6.34 -7.40 7.97
N TRP A 330 6.42 -8.21 6.91
CA TRP A 330 5.38 -8.26 5.87
C TRP A 330 4.01 -8.67 6.44
N ALA A 331 3.97 -9.70 7.29
CA ALA A 331 2.72 -10.15 7.92
C ALA A 331 2.08 -9.07 8.82
N MET A 332 2.90 -8.30 9.53
CA MET A 332 2.42 -7.18 10.34
C MET A 332 1.89 -6.02 9.48
N LEU A 333 2.42 -5.84 8.28
CA LEU A 333 1.93 -4.84 7.33
C LEU A 333 0.61 -5.24 6.66
N SER A 334 0.20 -6.52 6.72
CA SER A 334 -0.79 -7.08 5.79
C SER A 334 -0.35 -6.88 4.34
N ALA A 335 0.92 -7.18 4.06
CA ALA A 335 1.52 -7.03 2.75
C ALA A 335 1.29 -8.30 1.91
N PRO A 336 1.27 -8.21 0.57
CA PRO A 336 1.26 -9.40 -0.28
C PRO A 336 2.45 -10.32 0.02
N LEU A 337 2.19 -11.62 0.19
CA LEU A 337 3.23 -12.62 0.44
C LEU A 337 3.58 -13.37 -0.85
N LEU A 338 4.32 -12.69 -1.74
CA LEU A 338 4.77 -13.24 -3.01
C LEU A 338 6.18 -13.81 -2.89
N LEU A 339 6.33 -15.12 -3.00
CA LEU A 339 7.62 -15.81 -3.00
C LEU A 339 8.40 -15.47 -4.26
N GLY A 340 9.67 -15.06 -4.11
CA GLY A 340 10.53 -14.63 -5.23
C GLY A 340 11.65 -15.59 -5.64
N PHE A 341 11.89 -16.68 -4.92
CA PHE A 341 13.06 -17.54 -5.14
C PHE A 341 12.69 -18.92 -5.70
N ASP A 342 13.68 -19.65 -6.24
CA ASP A 342 13.45 -20.99 -6.78
C ASP A 342 13.14 -22.01 -5.67
N LEU A 343 11.84 -22.28 -5.52
CA LEU A 343 11.33 -23.20 -4.50
C LEU A 343 11.79 -24.65 -4.70
N ARG A 344 12.31 -25.04 -5.86
CA ARG A 344 12.71 -26.44 -6.16
C ARG A 344 13.88 -26.91 -5.30
N SER A 345 14.77 -26.00 -4.91
CA SER A 345 15.93 -26.26 -4.07
C SER A 345 15.79 -25.71 -2.65
N ALA A 346 14.58 -25.28 -2.25
CA ALA A 346 14.35 -24.73 -0.92
C ALA A 346 14.63 -25.77 0.18
N PRO A 347 15.54 -25.50 1.13
CA PRO A 347 15.75 -26.36 2.29
C PRO A 347 14.54 -26.32 3.24
N GLN A 348 14.28 -27.44 3.94
CA GLN A 348 13.10 -27.61 4.79
C GLN A 348 12.90 -26.48 5.83
N PRO A 349 13.93 -25.96 6.51
CA PRO A 349 13.73 -24.86 7.47
C PRO A 349 13.13 -23.58 6.86
N LEU A 350 13.39 -23.29 5.57
CA LEU A 350 12.73 -22.18 4.89
C LEU A 350 11.28 -22.51 4.54
N ILE A 351 10.99 -23.76 4.17
CA ILE A 351 9.61 -24.21 3.95
C ILE A 351 8.80 -24.12 5.25
N ASP A 352 9.35 -24.57 6.38
CA ASP A 352 8.69 -24.50 7.69
C ASP A 352 8.43 -23.05 8.13
N LEU A 353 9.35 -22.14 7.79
CA LEU A 353 9.21 -20.70 8.03
C LEU A 353 8.05 -20.13 7.19
N LEU A 354 8.08 -20.35 5.89
CA LEU A 354 7.11 -19.82 4.93
C LEU A 354 5.73 -20.45 5.08
N SER A 355 5.63 -21.66 5.63
CA SER A 355 4.37 -22.35 5.90
C SER A 355 3.87 -22.21 7.34
N ASN A 356 4.45 -21.32 8.16
CA ASN A 356 4.04 -21.17 9.56
C ASN A 356 2.60 -20.63 9.66
N PRO A 357 1.60 -21.45 10.06
CA PRO A 357 0.20 -21.06 9.99
C PRO A 357 -0.15 -19.94 10.99
N GLU A 358 0.56 -19.85 12.11
CA GLU A 358 0.30 -18.82 13.12
C GLU A 358 0.70 -17.42 12.64
N VAL A 359 1.79 -17.32 11.85
CA VAL A 359 2.27 -16.04 11.28
C VAL A 359 1.46 -15.65 10.05
N ILE A 360 1.15 -16.61 9.18
CA ILE A 360 0.25 -16.38 8.04
C ILE A 360 -1.13 -15.91 8.51
N ALA A 361 -1.66 -16.46 9.62
CA ALA A 361 -2.93 -16.02 10.18
C ALA A 361 -2.90 -14.56 10.67
N ILE A 362 -1.74 -14.02 11.03
CA ILE A 362 -1.61 -12.58 11.31
C ILE A 362 -1.80 -11.79 10.02
N ASP A 363 -1.10 -12.15 8.95
CA ASP A 363 -1.22 -11.49 7.64
C ASP A 363 -2.64 -11.55 7.08
N GLN A 364 -3.24 -12.75 7.14
CA GLN A 364 -4.55 -13.08 6.57
C GLN A 364 -5.73 -12.81 7.52
N ASP A 365 -5.53 -12.06 8.61
CA ASP A 365 -6.60 -11.72 9.54
C ASP A 365 -7.73 -10.93 8.83
N PRO A 366 -9.01 -11.30 8.99
CA PRO A 366 -10.10 -10.75 8.20
C PRO A 366 -10.48 -9.31 8.58
N ALA A 367 -9.96 -8.75 9.68
CA ALA A 367 -10.09 -7.30 9.90
C ALA A 367 -9.28 -6.53 8.88
N GLY A 368 -8.21 -7.12 8.35
CA GLY A 368 -7.31 -6.52 7.36
C GLY A 368 -6.57 -5.29 7.87
N ASN A 369 -6.56 -5.03 9.18
CA ASN A 369 -5.84 -3.91 9.76
C ASN A 369 -4.35 -4.06 9.45
N GLN A 370 -3.68 -3.02 8.97
CA GLN A 370 -2.23 -2.95 9.03
C GLN A 370 -1.80 -2.59 10.47
N ALA A 371 -0.64 -3.12 10.91
CA ALA A 371 -0.09 -2.81 12.23
C ALA A 371 0.29 -1.32 12.37
N VAL A 372 0.11 -0.81 13.58
CA VAL A 372 0.54 0.54 13.98
C VAL A 372 1.95 0.46 14.56
N LEU A 373 2.87 1.30 14.06
CA LEU A 373 4.18 1.52 14.69
C LEU A 373 4.01 2.41 15.94
N VAL A 374 4.00 1.78 17.11
CA VAL A 374 3.71 2.40 18.41
C VAL A 374 4.95 3.04 19.03
N SER A 375 6.14 2.51 18.73
CA SER A 375 7.42 3.05 19.21
C SER A 375 8.52 2.78 18.19
N ASP A 376 9.43 3.72 18.04
CA ASP A 376 10.63 3.63 17.21
C ASP A 376 11.75 4.39 17.92
N THR A 377 12.63 3.69 18.63
CA THR A 377 13.62 4.32 19.53
C THR A 377 14.86 3.44 19.64
N ASP A 378 16.04 4.04 19.49
CA ASP A 378 17.35 3.35 19.65
C ASP A 378 17.50 2.06 18.83
N GLY A 379 16.94 2.04 17.60
CA GLY A 379 16.96 0.86 16.74
C GLY A 379 15.97 -0.25 17.12
N LEU A 380 15.11 -0.02 18.12
CA LEU A 380 14.00 -0.90 18.47
C LEU A 380 12.67 -0.34 17.93
N GLN A 381 11.91 -1.19 17.26
CA GLN A 381 10.54 -0.89 16.85
C GLN A 381 9.53 -1.79 17.55
N LEU A 382 8.40 -1.20 17.92
CA LEU A 382 7.24 -1.90 18.47
C LEU A 382 6.05 -1.68 17.55
N LEU A 383 5.51 -2.76 16.99
CA LEU A 383 4.31 -2.72 16.17
C LEU A 383 3.16 -3.50 16.83
N VAL A 384 1.96 -2.95 16.76
CA VAL A 384 0.74 -3.58 17.29
C VAL A 384 -0.33 -3.61 16.22
N LYS A 385 -0.84 -4.81 15.93
CA LYS A 385 -1.89 -5.08 14.93
C LYS A 385 -3.15 -5.58 15.64
N PRO A 386 -4.19 -4.76 15.81
CA PRO A 386 -5.49 -5.25 16.26
C PRO A 386 -6.06 -6.27 15.28
N LEU A 387 -6.44 -7.45 15.77
CA LEU A 387 -7.00 -8.55 14.98
C LEU A 387 -8.53 -8.49 14.98
N ALA A 388 -9.17 -9.31 14.14
CA ALA A 388 -10.63 -9.33 14.02
C ALA A 388 -11.36 -9.73 15.31
N ALA A 389 -10.77 -10.64 16.07
CA ALA A 389 -11.31 -11.02 17.36
C ALA A 389 -11.07 -9.90 18.37
N ARG A 390 -12.14 -9.47 19.03
CA ARG A 390 -12.11 -8.38 20.00
C ARG A 390 -11.10 -8.66 21.12
N GLY A 391 -10.17 -7.73 21.32
CA GLY A 391 -9.13 -7.85 22.35
C GLY A 391 -7.91 -8.67 21.93
N GLU A 392 -7.93 -9.28 20.75
CA GLU A 392 -6.77 -9.96 20.18
C GLU A 392 -5.90 -9.00 19.35
N ARG A 393 -4.59 -9.14 19.48
CA ARG A 393 -3.60 -8.33 18.77
C ARG A 393 -2.37 -9.16 18.41
N ALA A 394 -1.79 -8.89 17.26
CA ALA A 394 -0.40 -9.27 17.02
C ALA A 394 0.52 -8.16 17.55
N VAL A 395 1.63 -8.56 18.17
CA VAL A 395 2.63 -7.64 18.72
C VAL A 395 4.00 -8.05 18.22
N LEU A 396 4.69 -7.14 17.55
CA LEU A 396 6.05 -7.35 17.06
C LEU A 396 7.01 -6.45 17.82
N LEU A 397 7.99 -7.06 18.47
CA LEU A 397 9.15 -6.39 19.03
C LEU A 397 10.33 -6.66 18.09
N PHE A 398 10.89 -5.61 17.50
CA PHE A 398 11.86 -5.73 16.43
C PHE A 398 13.15 -4.99 16.78
N ASN A 399 14.27 -5.72 16.80
CA ASN A 399 15.60 -5.13 16.84
C ASN A 399 16.15 -4.93 15.42
N ARG A 400 16.16 -3.67 14.97
CA ARG A 400 16.69 -3.27 13.66
C ARG A 400 18.20 -3.17 13.64
N GLY A 401 18.79 -2.98 14.82
CA GLY A 401 20.20 -2.68 15.01
C GLY A 401 21.13 -3.88 14.80
N ASP A 402 22.41 -3.56 14.88
CA ASP A 402 23.54 -4.49 14.80
C ASP A 402 24.05 -4.95 16.18
N ALA A 403 23.45 -4.45 17.27
CA ALA A 403 23.77 -4.80 18.64
C ALA A 403 22.57 -5.45 19.36
N PRO A 404 22.80 -6.35 20.34
CA PRO A 404 21.73 -6.87 21.18
C PRO A 404 21.02 -5.75 21.95
N ALA A 405 19.70 -5.88 22.08
CA ALA A 405 18.87 -4.88 22.74
C ALA A 405 17.75 -5.55 23.55
N THR A 406 17.20 -4.83 24.53
CA THR A 406 16.04 -5.30 25.30
C THR A 406 14.80 -4.53 24.88
N ALA A 407 13.87 -5.20 24.23
CA ALA A 407 12.59 -4.64 23.82
C ALA A 407 11.51 -4.94 24.86
N GLN A 408 10.52 -4.05 24.95
CA GLN A 408 9.37 -4.25 25.83
C GLN A 408 8.09 -3.66 25.25
N VAL A 409 6.96 -4.16 25.73
CA VAL A 409 5.63 -3.66 25.40
C VAL A 409 4.75 -3.63 26.65
N THR A 410 4.02 -2.54 26.85
CA THR A 410 3.08 -2.36 27.96
C THR A 410 1.63 -2.69 27.55
N PRO A 411 0.73 -3.02 28.49
CA PRO A 411 -0.69 -3.17 28.18
C PRO A 411 -1.30 -1.93 27.53
N ALA A 412 -0.92 -0.72 27.98
CA ALA A 412 -1.35 0.53 27.37
C ALA A 412 -0.91 0.68 25.90
N GLN A 413 0.34 0.32 25.56
CA GLN A 413 0.81 0.30 24.16
C GLN A 413 0.07 -0.75 23.33
N MET A 414 -0.30 -1.88 23.94
CA MET A 414 -1.20 -2.86 23.34
C MET A 414 -2.65 -2.40 23.39
N LYS A 415 -3.02 -1.21 23.90
CA LYS A 415 -4.40 -0.75 24.16
C LYS A 415 -5.29 -1.80 24.86
N LEU A 416 -4.69 -2.56 25.77
CA LEU A 416 -5.35 -3.48 26.68
C LEU A 416 -5.41 -2.89 28.09
N ALA A 417 -6.44 -3.24 28.85
CA ALA A 417 -6.56 -2.92 30.26
C ALA A 417 -5.56 -3.73 31.10
N GLU A 418 -5.19 -3.21 32.27
CA GLU A 418 -4.27 -3.86 33.22
C GLU A 418 -4.86 -5.10 33.93
N ALA A 419 -6.07 -5.54 33.56
CA ALA A 419 -6.80 -6.66 34.18
C ALA A 419 -6.16 -8.04 33.90
N GLY A 420 -5.24 -8.10 32.94
CA GLY A 420 -4.50 -9.29 32.53
C GLY A 420 -4.76 -9.69 31.08
N PHE A 421 -3.85 -10.50 30.53
CA PHE A 421 -3.84 -10.97 29.16
C PHE A 421 -3.24 -12.39 29.08
N SER A 422 -3.46 -13.08 27.97
CA SER A 422 -2.68 -14.24 27.54
C SER A 422 -1.81 -13.86 26.35
N ALA A 423 -0.60 -14.40 26.27
CA ALA A 423 0.31 -14.14 25.16
C ALA A 423 0.95 -15.45 24.67
N ARG A 424 1.16 -15.56 23.36
CA ARG A 424 1.79 -16.70 22.70
C ARG A 424 2.84 -16.22 21.72
N ASP A 425 4.04 -16.79 21.78
CA ASP A 425 5.09 -16.57 20.77
C ASP A 425 4.84 -17.46 19.56
N LEU A 426 4.69 -16.84 18.38
CA LEU A 426 4.25 -17.51 17.15
C LEU A 426 5.39 -18.23 16.40
N TRP A 427 6.64 -17.88 16.70
CA TRP A 427 7.81 -18.57 16.16
C TRP A 427 8.24 -19.73 17.04
N GLN A 428 8.16 -19.55 18.36
CA GLN A 428 8.41 -20.62 19.33
C GLN A 428 7.20 -21.54 19.53
N ARG A 429 6.02 -21.14 19.05
CA ARG A 429 4.73 -21.85 19.22
C ARG A 429 4.44 -22.16 20.69
N LYS A 430 4.69 -21.19 21.55
CA LYS A 430 4.70 -21.37 23.00
C LYS A 430 3.92 -20.26 23.69
N ASP A 431 3.05 -20.68 24.60
CA ASP A 431 2.33 -19.75 25.46
C ASP A 431 3.27 -19.20 26.54
N LEU A 432 3.18 -17.90 26.78
CA LEU A 432 3.94 -17.21 27.80
C LEU A 432 3.24 -17.33 29.16
N THR A 433 4.03 -17.49 30.22
CA THR A 433 3.51 -17.58 31.59
C THR A 433 3.15 -16.22 32.17
N GLN A 434 3.73 -15.15 31.63
CA GLN A 434 3.43 -13.79 32.06
C GLN A 434 2.09 -13.33 31.50
N THR A 435 1.19 -12.92 32.39
CA THR A 435 -0.19 -12.56 32.06
C THR A 435 -0.57 -11.13 32.45
N ARG A 436 0.38 -10.34 32.99
CA ARG A 436 0.17 -8.96 33.45
C ARG A 436 1.44 -8.13 33.29
N GLY A 437 1.28 -6.80 33.30
CA GLY A 437 2.39 -5.85 33.20
C GLY A 437 3.12 -5.90 31.86
N SER A 438 4.31 -5.31 31.81
CA SER A 438 5.09 -5.21 30.57
C SER A 438 5.76 -6.52 30.19
N LEU A 439 5.58 -6.98 28.95
CA LEU A 439 6.34 -8.09 28.39
C LEU A 439 7.71 -7.57 27.93
N ARG A 440 8.79 -8.27 28.28
CA ARG A 440 10.17 -7.85 28.02
C ARG A 440 10.99 -9.01 27.44
N PHE A 441 11.75 -8.74 26.39
CA PHE A 441 12.55 -9.72 25.66
C PHE A 441 13.94 -9.17 25.36
N ALA A 442 14.96 -10.02 25.53
CA ALA A 442 16.27 -9.76 24.96
C ALA A 442 16.27 -10.23 23.50
N LEU A 443 16.66 -9.35 22.59
CA LEU A 443 16.74 -9.61 21.16
C LEU A 443 18.18 -9.50 20.71
N ALA A 444 18.65 -10.48 19.95
CA ALA A 444 19.87 -10.38 19.18
C ALA A 444 19.72 -9.30 18.08
N PRO A 445 20.82 -8.86 17.45
CA PRO A 445 20.76 -8.00 16.27
C PRO A 445 19.85 -8.59 15.19
N ARG A 446 19.05 -7.75 14.53
CA ARG A 446 18.18 -8.14 13.39
C ARG A 446 17.09 -9.18 13.73
N GLU A 447 16.80 -9.40 15.00
CA GLU A 447 15.83 -10.38 15.49
C GLU A 447 14.47 -9.76 15.82
N VAL A 448 13.43 -10.58 15.76
CA VAL A 448 12.06 -10.24 16.19
C VAL A 448 11.53 -11.23 17.22
N VAL A 449 10.64 -10.74 18.07
CA VAL A 449 9.63 -11.56 18.77
C VAL A 449 8.26 -11.17 18.23
N LEU A 450 7.52 -12.14 17.73
CA LEU A 450 6.15 -11.97 17.24
C LEU A 450 5.19 -12.73 18.14
N LEU A 451 4.24 -12.00 18.73
CA LEU A 451 3.28 -12.52 19.68
C LEU A 451 1.86 -12.39 19.16
N LYS A 452 0.98 -13.32 19.52
CA LYS A 452 -0.46 -13.09 19.61
C LYS A 452 -0.83 -12.87 21.07
N VAL A 453 -1.50 -11.76 21.37
CA VAL A 453 -1.92 -11.37 22.71
C VAL A 453 -3.43 -11.22 22.73
N SER A 454 -4.10 -11.72 23.78
CA SER A 454 -5.53 -11.57 24.00
C SER A 454 -5.79 -11.03 25.40
N GLY A 455 -6.60 -9.99 25.50
CA GLY A 455 -6.98 -9.39 26.78
C GLY A 455 -8.14 -8.40 26.62
N THR A 456 -8.54 -7.77 27.73
CA THR A 456 -9.63 -6.80 27.71
C THR A 456 -9.19 -5.49 27.04
N PRO A 457 -9.84 -5.01 25.97
CA PRO A 457 -9.52 -3.71 25.39
C PRO A 457 -9.71 -2.55 26.38
N VAL A 458 -8.91 -1.49 26.25
CA VAL A 458 -9.12 -0.25 27.02
C VAL A 458 -10.48 0.40 26.74
N GLN A 459 -11.04 0.20 25.54
CA GLN A 459 -12.35 0.68 25.13
C GLN A 459 -13.39 -0.46 25.19
N ALA A 460 -13.91 -0.76 26.37
CA ALA A 460 -14.84 -1.89 26.59
C ALA A 460 -16.26 -1.72 25.98
N GLY A 461 -16.66 -0.51 25.60
CA GLY A 461 -17.99 -0.23 24.99
C GLY A 461 -17.94 0.20 23.53
N GLY A 462 -16.91 -0.22 22.79
CA GLY A 462 -16.73 0.11 21.37
C GLY A 462 -15.28 -0.12 20.94
N ALA A 463 -14.75 0.81 20.14
CA ALA A 463 -13.37 0.75 19.63
C ALA A 463 -12.72 2.13 19.57
N LEU A 464 -11.40 2.18 19.80
CA LEU A 464 -10.61 3.36 19.43
C LEU A 464 -10.52 3.42 17.91
N LEU A 465 -10.56 4.63 17.33
CA LEU A 465 -10.46 4.77 15.88
C LEU A 465 -9.11 4.24 15.35
N SER A 466 -8.05 4.42 16.14
CA SER A 466 -6.71 3.89 15.86
C SER A 466 -6.59 2.37 16.00
N GLU A 467 -7.66 1.66 16.37
CA GLU A 467 -7.73 0.19 16.32
C GLU A 467 -8.34 -0.34 15.02
N LEU A 468 -8.97 0.55 14.24
CA LEU A 468 -9.76 0.22 13.06
C LEU A 468 -9.05 0.74 11.81
N THR A 469 -7.75 0.54 11.69
CA THR A 469 -6.92 1.12 10.61
C THR A 469 -7.48 0.79 9.22
N ALA A 470 -7.96 -0.44 9.01
CA ALA A 470 -8.60 -0.86 7.75
C ALA A 470 -10.00 -0.28 7.49
N ARG A 471 -10.66 0.29 8.51
CA ARG A 471 -11.93 1.00 8.37
C ARG A 471 -11.74 2.51 8.24
N VAL A 472 -10.52 3.00 8.27
CA VAL A 472 -10.18 4.38 7.94
C VAL A 472 -9.64 4.40 6.51
N HIS A 473 -9.99 5.44 5.77
CA HIS A 473 -9.41 5.77 4.48
C HIS A 473 -9.01 7.25 4.49
N VAL A 474 -7.77 7.52 4.09
CA VAL A 474 -7.26 8.88 3.91
C VAL A 474 -7.65 9.35 2.52
N ALA A 475 -8.75 10.10 2.42
CA ALA A 475 -9.23 10.62 1.14
C ALA A 475 -8.54 11.95 0.77
N ALA A 476 -8.04 12.68 1.76
CA ALA A 476 -7.11 13.80 1.61
C ALA A 476 -6.21 13.88 2.85
N ASP A 477 -4.90 14.00 2.66
CA ASP A 477 -3.91 13.96 3.75
C ASP A 477 -3.46 15.36 4.23
N GLY A 478 -3.80 16.40 3.48
CA GLY A 478 -3.43 17.79 3.76
C GLY A 478 -2.10 18.25 3.18
N LEU A 479 -1.40 17.41 2.41
CA LEU A 479 -0.15 17.80 1.76
C LEU A 479 -0.37 18.15 0.28
N PRO A 480 0.18 19.27 -0.21
CA PRO A 480 0.02 19.68 -1.60
C PRO A 480 0.98 18.94 -2.56
N LEU A 481 2.01 18.27 -2.04
CA LEU A 481 3.02 17.56 -2.82
C LEU A 481 3.35 16.23 -2.15
N TYR A 482 3.44 15.17 -2.94
CA TYR A 482 3.94 13.89 -2.47
C TYR A 482 5.48 13.90 -2.41
N SER A 483 6.06 12.99 -1.62
CA SER A 483 7.50 12.84 -1.43
C SER A 483 8.05 11.64 -2.22
N THR A 484 9.25 11.80 -2.79
CA THR A 484 10.05 10.71 -3.38
C THR A 484 11.02 10.06 -2.39
N ARG A 485 11.08 10.57 -1.15
CA ARG A 485 11.73 9.90 -0.01
C ARG A 485 10.72 8.97 0.64
N PHE A 486 10.58 7.76 0.09
CA PHE A 486 9.50 6.84 0.42
C PHE A 486 9.57 6.29 1.84
N ASP A 487 10.78 6.16 2.38
CA ASP A 487 11.12 5.66 3.71
C ASP A 487 10.93 6.69 4.84
N GLN A 488 10.66 7.95 4.50
CA GLN A 488 10.40 9.00 5.48
C GLN A 488 8.90 9.17 5.73
N PRO A 489 8.50 9.54 6.96
CA PRO A 489 7.13 9.94 7.25
C PRO A 489 6.81 11.21 6.44
N ALA A 490 6.26 11.02 5.25
CA ALA A 490 5.90 12.08 4.31
C ALA A 490 4.59 12.77 4.73
N GLY A 491 4.52 13.21 5.99
CA GLY A 491 3.35 13.84 6.60
C GLY A 491 2.04 13.05 6.49
N THR A 492 2.11 11.72 6.40
CA THR A 492 0.91 10.86 6.36
C THR A 492 0.13 10.94 7.67
N PRO A 493 -1.21 10.86 7.63
CA PRO A 493 -2.00 10.62 8.83
C PRO A 493 -1.59 9.33 9.52
N ARG A 494 -1.50 9.35 10.85
CA ARG A 494 -0.98 8.25 11.67
C ARG A 494 -1.94 7.91 12.80
N ALA A 495 -2.00 6.62 13.11
CA ALA A 495 -2.63 6.12 14.31
C ALA A 495 -1.73 6.41 15.53
N ASP A 496 -2.30 6.99 16.58
CA ASP A 496 -1.73 7.28 17.90
C ASP A 496 -0.53 8.25 17.95
N LEU A 497 0.00 8.64 16.80
CA LEU A 497 1.10 9.58 16.63
C LEU A 497 0.71 10.69 15.68
N THR A 498 1.45 11.79 15.72
CA THR A 498 1.42 12.80 14.66
C THR A 498 2.10 12.28 13.39
N PRO A 499 1.92 12.94 12.24
CA PRO A 499 2.61 12.57 11.00
C PRO A 499 4.14 12.49 11.14
N ASP A 500 4.73 13.36 11.95
CA ASP A 500 6.17 13.40 12.27
C ASP A 500 6.60 12.43 13.40
N GLY A 501 5.67 11.69 13.99
CA GLY A 501 5.96 10.65 14.98
C GLY A 501 5.97 11.11 16.44
N ALA A 502 5.48 12.31 16.73
CA ALA A 502 5.31 12.82 18.09
C ALA A 502 4.02 12.28 18.74
N THR A 503 3.95 12.35 20.07
CA THR A 503 2.74 12.01 20.82
C THR A 503 1.65 13.05 20.59
N LEU A 504 0.41 12.61 20.38
CA LEU A 504 -0.72 13.52 20.22
C LEU A 504 -0.92 14.39 21.47
N ARG A 505 -0.94 15.72 21.27
CA ARG A 505 -1.11 16.69 22.35
C ARG A 505 -1.92 17.88 21.87
N VAL A 506 -3.04 18.13 22.53
CA VAL A 506 -3.94 19.24 22.23
C VAL A 506 -4.16 20.04 23.50
N ALA A 507 -3.99 21.37 23.47
CA ALA A 507 -4.21 22.27 24.60
C ALA A 507 -3.72 21.73 25.96
N GLY A 508 -2.43 21.40 26.02
CA GLY A 508 -1.67 20.90 27.16
C GLY A 508 -1.82 19.39 27.43
N ARG A 509 -2.86 18.75 26.94
CA ARG A 509 -3.21 17.37 27.28
C ARG A 509 -2.69 16.39 26.23
N ALA A 510 -1.74 15.55 26.65
CA ALA A 510 -1.30 14.39 25.87
C ALA A 510 -2.39 13.32 25.82
N SER A 511 -2.50 12.64 24.68
CA SER A 511 -3.43 11.52 24.47
C SER A 511 -2.66 10.37 23.83
N PRO A 512 -2.66 9.18 24.44
CA PRO A 512 -1.93 8.03 23.90
C PRO A 512 -2.63 7.43 22.67
N TYR A 513 -3.89 7.82 22.42
CA TYR A 513 -4.70 7.28 21.34
C TYR A 513 -5.31 8.40 20.50
N GLY A 514 -5.52 8.12 19.20
CA GLY A 514 -6.21 9.03 18.29
C GLY A 514 -5.66 8.93 16.88
N ILE A 515 -5.99 9.91 16.04
CA ILE A 515 -5.41 10.06 14.70
C ILE A 515 -4.74 11.43 14.61
N GLY A 516 -3.44 11.45 14.29
CA GLY A 516 -2.72 12.67 13.93
C GLY A 516 -2.72 12.86 12.42
N ALA A 517 -2.90 14.09 11.94
CA ALA A 517 -2.90 14.43 10.51
C ALA A 517 -2.46 15.89 10.31
N HIS A 518 -2.27 16.34 9.08
CA HIS A 518 -2.28 17.77 8.77
C HIS A 518 -3.72 18.28 8.67
N ALA A 519 -3.94 19.58 8.89
CA ALA A 519 -5.15 20.25 8.45
C ALA A 519 -5.25 20.24 6.91
N ASN A 520 -6.40 20.61 6.38
CA ASN A 520 -6.81 20.36 4.99
C ASN A 520 -6.85 18.86 4.65
N SER A 521 -7.28 18.05 5.62
CA SER A 521 -7.44 16.61 5.48
C SER A 521 -8.91 16.18 5.59
N ARG A 522 -9.20 15.05 4.96
CA ARG A 522 -10.49 14.35 5.03
C ARG A 522 -10.22 12.86 5.24
N LEU A 523 -10.65 12.37 6.40
CA LEU A 523 -10.61 10.94 6.75
C LEU A 523 -12.01 10.36 6.66
N GLU A 524 -12.17 9.30 5.90
CA GLU A 524 -13.42 8.55 5.81
C GLU A 524 -13.35 7.34 6.74
N VAL A 525 -14.42 7.09 7.50
CA VAL A 525 -14.49 6.03 8.50
C VAL A 525 -15.72 5.17 8.24
N ALA A 526 -15.49 3.91 7.90
CA ALA A 526 -16.56 2.92 7.69
C ALA A 526 -17.12 2.43 9.03
N THR A 527 -18.16 3.09 9.52
CA THR A 527 -18.89 2.68 10.74
C THR A 527 -19.85 1.52 10.47
N ARG A 528 -20.31 1.35 9.22
CA ARG A 528 -21.23 0.28 8.76
C ARG A 528 -22.58 0.22 9.49
N GLY A 529 -22.89 1.22 10.33
CA GLY A 529 -24.04 1.22 11.24
C GLY A 529 -23.80 0.45 12.54
N ASP A 530 -22.57 -0.01 12.81
CA ASP A 530 -22.22 -0.81 13.98
C ASP A 530 -22.16 0.02 15.28
N PHE A 531 -22.12 1.35 15.17
CA PHE A 531 -21.85 2.28 16.27
C PHE A 531 -22.94 3.35 16.40
N VAL A 532 -23.16 3.83 17.62
CA VAL A 532 -24.21 4.82 17.93
C VAL A 532 -23.66 6.16 18.39
N ARG A 533 -22.37 6.25 18.73
CA ARG A 533 -21.76 7.49 19.20
C ARG A 533 -20.31 7.65 18.75
N PHE A 534 -19.93 8.86 18.34
CA PHE A 534 -18.54 9.26 18.08
C PHE A 534 -18.07 10.25 19.15
N ARG A 535 -16.87 10.04 19.69
CA ARG A 535 -16.25 10.95 20.66
C ARG A 535 -14.81 11.24 20.27
N ALA A 536 -14.40 12.49 20.40
CA ALA A 536 -13.01 12.90 20.22
C ALA A 536 -12.73 14.23 20.95
N ARG A 537 -11.46 14.50 21.22
CA ARG A 537 -10.97 15.84 21.54
C ARG A 537 -10.12 16.33 20.37
N VAL A 538 -10.47 17.47 19.82
CA VAL A 538 -9.86 17.98 18.59
C VAL A 538 -9.18 19.32 18.81
N GLY A 539 -8.10 19.56 18.06
CA GLY A 539 -7.41 20.84 18.03
C GLY A 539 -6.06 20.76 17.31
N PRO A 540 -5.40 21.91 17.09
CA PRO A 540 -4.03 21.94 16.63
C PRO A 540 -3.08 21.24 17.60
N GLN A 541 -2.04 20.62 17.06
CA GLN A 541 -1.00 19.93 17.82
C GLN A 541 -0.06 20.94 18.50
N ASP A 542 0.15 20.79 19.81
CA ASP A 542 0.84 21.78 20.65
C ASP A 542 2.35 21.92 20.42
N ASP A 543 3.05 20.88 19.96
CA ASP A 543 4.51 20.85 19.81
C ASP A 543 4.99 21.29 18.42
N THR A 544 4.09 21.81 17.58
CA THR A 544 4.44 22.40 16.28
C THR A 544 4.74 23.89 16.40
N ALA A 545 5.60 24.41 15.50
CA ALA A 545 5.97 25.83 15.43
C ALA A 545 4.71 26.72 15.46
N PRO A 546 4.75 27.92 16.07
CA PRO A 546 3.56 28.69 16.43
C PRO A 546 2.61 28.85 15.24
N VAL A 547 1.51 28.11 15.31
CA VAL A 547 0.48 28.08 14.29
C VAL A 547 -0.25 29.42 14.31
N ARG A 548 -0.05 30.24 13.27
CA ARG A 548 -0.87 31.44 13.03
C ARG A 548 -2.27 31.05 12.54
N ASP A 549 -2.38 29.89 11.92
CA ASP A 549 -3.57 29.44 11.22
C ASP A 549 -4.61 28.84 12.18
N ARG A 550 -5.87 29.17 11.98
CA ARG A 550 -6.98 28.60 12.75
C ARG A 550 -7.54 27.40 12.01
N VAL A 551 -7.90 26.35 12.73
CA VAL A 551 -8.45 25.12 12.16
C VAL A 551 -9.91 24.95 12.55
N VAL A 552 -10.75 24.64 11.57
CA VAL A 552 -12.14 24.22 11.77
C VAL A 552 -12.23 22.71 11.60
N PHE A 553 -12.80 22.03 12.60
CA PHE A 553 -13.07 20.61 12.54
C PHE A 553 -14.54 20.39 12.23
N ARG A 554 -14.83 19.51 11.27
CA ARG A 554 -16.18 19.13 10.88
C ARG A 554 -16.31 17.62 10.88
N VAL A 555 -17.49 17.16 11.31
CA VAL A 555 -17.86 15.75 11.26
C VAL A 555 -19.11 15.64 10.41
N TYR A 556 -19.05 14.82 9.37
CA TYR A 556 -20.18 14.48 8.52
C TYR A 556 -20.57 13.01 8.74
N GLY A 557 -21.86 12.71 8.60
CA GLY A 557 -22.41 11.36 8.56
C GLY A 557 -23.17 11.17 7.26
N ASP A 558 -22.75 10.21 6.45
CA ASP A 558 -23.33 9.93 5.13
C ASP A 558 -23.49 11.21 4.28
N GLY A 559 -22.47 12.08 4.31
CA GLY A 559 -22.41 13.35 3.56
C GLY A 559 -23.11 14.53 4.24
N ARG A 560 -23.83 14.32 5.36
CA ARG A 560 -24.57 15.37 6.07
C ARG A 560 -23.76 15.90 7.23
N LEU A 561 -23.65 17.23 7.35
CA LEU A 561 -22.93 17.87 8.45
C LEU A 561 -23.61 17.55 9.79
N LEU A 562 -22.89 16.90 10.70
CA LEU A 562 -23.33 16.62 12.07
C LEU A 562 -22.83 17.68 13.05
N HIS A 563 -21.60 18.15 12.85
CA HIS A 563 -20.98 19.14 13.73
C HIS A 563 -19.89 19.94 13.03
N ALA A 564 -19.71 21.19 13.44
CA ALA A 564 -18.58 22.05 13.10
C ALA A 564 -18.13 22.84 14.34
N THR A 565 -16.81 22.89 14.60
CA THR A 565 -16.27 23.69 15.70
C THR A 565 -16.19 25.18 15.33
N ALA A 566 -16.08 26.06 16.33
CA ALA A 566 -15.48 27.36 16.08
C ALA A 566 -14.01 27.19 15.63
N PRO A 567 -13.41 28.15 14.90
CA PRO A 567 -12.00 28.04 14.50
C PRO A 567 -11.08 28.00 15.73
N LEU A 568 -10.27 26.95 15.85
CA LEU A 568 -9.36 26.70 16.97
C LEU A 568 -7.93 27.12 16.58
N GLY A 569 -7.30 27.95 17.40
CA GLY A 569 -5.88 28.29 17.30
C GLY A 569 -5.01 27.41 18.19
N ALA A 570 -3.72 27.74 18.27
CA ALA A 570 -2.77 27.06 19.14
C ALA A 570 -3.27 26.98 20.59
N HIS A 571 -3.05 25.84 21.23
CA HIS A 571 -3.48 25.54 22.60
C HIS A 571 -4.99 25.67 22.87
N GLN A 572 -5.83 25.64 21.83
CA GLN A 572 -7.28 25.52 21.96
C GLN A 572 -7.75 24.12 21.60
N ALA A 573 -8.88 23.71 22.17
CA ALA A 573 -9.47 22.39 21.94
C ALA A 573 -10.99 22.46 21.93
N ALA A 574 -11.62 21.53 21.21
CA ALA A 574 -13.03 21.22 21.34
C ALA A 574 -13.23 19.75 21.73
N THR A 575 -14.29 19.46 22.47
CA THR A 575 -14.72 18.08 22.75
C THR A 575 -15.95 17.78 21.91
N LEU A 576 -15.88 16.69 21.15
CA LEU A 576 -16.95 16.19 20.31
C LEU A 576 -17.60 14.99 21.00
N ASP A 577 -18.93 15.01 21.09
CA ASP A 577 -19.74 13.88 21.57
C ASP A 577 -21.03 13.81 20.75
N LEU A 578 -21.01 13.04 19.66
CA LEU A 578 -22.01 13.12 18.60
C LEU A 578 -22.77 11.79 18.47
N PRO A 579 -24.12 11.82 18.36
CA PRO A 579 -24.89 10.64 17.99
C PRO A 579 -24.64 10.30 16.50
N ILE A 580 -24.45 9.02 16.21
CA ILE A 580 -24.18 8.50 14.87
C ILE A 580 -24.99 7.22 14.56
N ASP A 581 -26.05 6.94 15.32
CA ASP A 581 -26.89 5.76 15.11
C ASP A 581 -27.43 5.73 13.67
N GLY A 582 -27.21 4.60 13.00
CA GLY A 582 -27.56 4.41 11.59
C GLY A 582 -26.59 5.01 10.56
N VAL A 583 -25.60 5.81 10.97
CA VAL A 583 -24.58 6.35 10.05
C VAL A 583 -23.69 5.22 9.56
N ARG A 584 -23.47 5.13 8.24
CA ARG A 584 -22.63 4.08 7.63
C ARG A 584 -21.21 4.54 7.33
N THR A 585 -21.04 5.83 7.03
CA THR A 585 -19.75 6.48 6.84
C THR A 585 -19.69 7.79 7.61
N LEU A 586 -18.65 7.95 8.43
CA LEU A 586 -18.26 9.24 8.97
C LEU A 586 -17.15 9.87 8.15
N GLU A 587 -17.18 11.18 7.99
CA GLU A 587 -16.08 11.93 7.38
C GLU A 587 -15.58 12.97 8.38
N LEU A 588 -14.31 12.84 8.76
CA LEU A 588 -13.61 13.71 9.69
C LEU A 588 -12.78 14.69 8.88
N VAL A 589 -13.23 15.95 8.83
CA VAL A 589 -12.61 17.01 8.03
C VAL A 589 -11.96 18.03 8.94
N ALA A 590 -10.69 18.33 8.71
CA ALA A 590 -10.00 19.44 9.35
C ALA A 590 -9.56 20.42 8.27
N GLU A 591 -9.94 21.70 8.39
CA GLU A 591 -9.66 22.72 7.39
C GLU A 591 -8.97 23.91 8.05
N ALA A 592 -7.84 24.35 7.49
CA ALA A 592 -7.16 25.55 7.93
C ALA A 592 -7.76 26.78 7.23
N GLN A 593 -8.03 27.86 7.98
CA GLN A 593 -8.72 29.05 7.47
C GLN A 593 -7.78 30.05 6.76
N ASP A 594 -6.52 30.13 7.18
CA ASP A 594 -5.61 31.22 6.82
C ASP A 594 -4.23 30.71 6.35
N THR A 595 -4.16 29.57 5.66
CA THR A 595 -2.87 29.04 5.19
C THR A 595 -2.20 30.03 4.25
N SER A 596 -1.11 30.64 4.72
CA SER A 596 -0.28 31.51 3.88
C SER A 596 0.25 30.72 2.68
N ALA A 597 0.28 31.36 1.50
CA ALA A 597 0.70 30.70 0.27
C ALA A 597 2.10 30.05 0.42
N GLY A 598 2.17 28.74 0.26
CA GLY A 598 3.41 27.96 0.37
C GLY A 598 3.74 27.43 1.78
N ALA A 599 2.94 27.70 2.81
CA ALA A 599 3.10 27.08 4.12
C ALA A 599 2.43 25.69 4.17
N LEU A 600 3.06 24.75 4.90
CA LEU A 600 2.43 23.46 5.21
C LEU A 600 1.26 23.67 6.17
N PRO A 601 0.12 22.98 5.98
CA PRO A 601 -0.98 23.07 6.93
C PRO A 601 -0.55 22.58 8.31
N PRO A 602 -1.10 23.18 9.39
CA PRO A 602 -0.75 22.79 10.75
C PRO A 602 -1.08 21.34 11.03
N VAL A 603 -0.28 20.70 11.89
CA VAL A 603 -0.61 19.37 12.40
C VAL A 603 -1.78 19.48 13.37
N ILE A 604 -2.70 18.54 13.28
CA ILE A 604 -3.90 18.43 14.08
C ILE A 604 -4.00 17.05 14.70
N ALA A 605 -4.82 16.93 15.75
CA ALA A 605 -5.13 15.64 16.33
C ALA A 605 -6.64 15.47 16.51
N TRP A 606 -7.14 14.30 16.11
CA TRP A 606 -8.38 13.71 16.57
C TRP A 606 -8.06 12.84 17.79
N ALA A 607 -7.73 13.49 18.91
CA ALA A 607 -7.24 12.84 20.12
C ALA A 607 -8.36 12.07 20.84
N ASP A 608 -8.03 10.91 21.42
CA ASP A 608 -8.95 9.98 22.06
C ASP A 608 -10.17 9.61 21.17
N ALA A 609 -10.02 9.70 19.84
CA ALA A 609 -11.08 9.42 18.88
C ALA A 609 -11.57 7.97 19.00
N ARG A 610 -12.87 7.79 19.23
CA ARG A 610 -13.49 6.48 19.48
C ARG A 610 -14.93 6.42 19.01
N LEU A 611 -15.34 5.20 18.68
CA LEU A 611 -16.70 4.84 18.33
C LEU A 611 -17.28 3.99 19.46
N LEU A 612 -18.53 4.25 19.85
CA LEU A 612 -19.23 3.52 20.90
C LEU A 612 -20.36 2.69 20.33
N GLU A 613 -20.46 1.46 20.81
CA GLU A 613 -21.59 0.56 20.61
C GLU A 613 -22.74 0.92 21.56
N ARG A 614 -23.88 0.24 21.43
CA ARG A 614 -25.08 0.48 22.26
C ARG A 614 -24.88 0.10 23.72
#